data_AF-A0A8C5MM37-F1
#
_entry.id   AF-A0A8C5MM37-F1
#
_cell.length_a   1.000
_cell.length_b   1.000
_cell.length_c   1.000
_cell.angle_alpha   90.00
_cell.angle_beta   90.00
_cell.angle_gamma   90.00
#
_symmetry.space_group_name_H-M   'P 1'
#
loop_
_entity.id
_entity.type
_entity.pdbx_description
1 polymer ?
#
loop_
_entity_poly.entity_id
_entity_poly.type
_entity_poly.pdbx_seq_one_letter_code
_entity_poly.pdbx_strand_id
1 'polypeptide(L)'
;MFFLILPQVPVSVCTPSCPVGFRKVLRRDMPVCCFECVPCPLGEISNMTDSLDCIKCPWDKWPNIQKDKCHPKSREFLSFEEPLGSTIVTISVFSSLLPLSVFGIFICYKNTPIVRANNFSLSCLLLISMSLCFLTSLAFIGYPQAQKCLLRQVTFGTIFTLCVSCILAKTFMVVFAFMATKPGSRLRQWASPRVSYIIVVLASFLQLVLCISWISLAPPFPEDNIQTKPGIIIVECNEGSSTAFWCMLGYLGLLATISFIVAFLARRLPDSFNEAKFITFSMLAFLSVWVSYIPASLSSSGKYTVAMEVFAILSSTWALVICMFAPKCFIILFRPDMNSKEHLMGKSKI
;
A
#
# COMPACT_ATOMS: atom_id res chain seq x y z
N MET A 1 31.35 -5.99 77.90
CA MET A 1 31.98 -5.19 76.83
C MET A 1 30.89 -4.31 76.23
N PHE A 2 30.78 -3.06 76.70
CA PHE A 2 29.84 -2.07 76.16
C PHE A 2 30.46 -1.45 74.90
N PHE A 3 29.83 -1.62 73.74
CA PHE A 3 30.21 -0.89 72.53
C PHE A 3 29.71 0.56 72.64
N LEU A 4 30.64 1.51 72.73
CA LEU A 4 30.36 2.94 72.59
C LEU A 4 30.02 3.24 71.12
N ILE A 5 28.77 3.60 70.85
CA ILE A 5 28.37 4.19 69.57
C ILE A 5 28.78 5.66 69.63
N LEU A 6 29.83 6.05 68.92
CA LEU A 6 30.20 7.46 68.76
C LEU A 6 29.13 8.18 67.92
N PRO A 7 28.64 9.36 68.32
CA PRO A 7 27.72 10.14 67.50
C PRO A 7 28.40 10.62 66.22
N GLN A 8 27.81 10.35 65.06
CA GLN A 8 28.30 10.86 63.77
C GLN A 8 28.14 12.39 63.71
N VAL A 9 29.23 13.08 63.38
CA VAL A 9 29.23 14.55 63.16
C VAL A 9 28.48 14.85 61.85
N PRO A 10 27.48 15.75 61.86
CA PRO A 10 26.73 16.09 60.65
C PRO A 10 27.60 16.89 59.66
N VAL A 11 27.47 16.56 58.38
CA VAL A 11 28.21 17.24 57.29
C VAL A 11 27.49 18.54 56.93
N SER A 12 28.21 19.67 56.95
CA SER A 12 27.67 21.00 56.61
C SER A 12 27.65 21.23 55.09
N VAL A 13 26.65 20.68 54.39
CA VAL A 13 26.42 20.89 52.95
C VAL A 13 25.08 21.57 52.69
N CYS A 14 25.08 22.57 51.81
CA CYS A 14 23.87 23.33 51.44
C CYS A 14 22.91 22.51 50.57
N THR A 15 23.45 21.72 49.65
CA THR A 15 22.70 20.80 48.79
C THR A 15 23.50 19.51 48.66
N PRO A 16 22.87 18.33 48.78
CA PRO A 16 23.55 17.06 48.54
C PRO A 16 24.03 16.95 47.08
N SER A 17 25.01 16.09 46.83
CA SER A 17 25.51 15.83 45.48
C SER A 17 24.39 15.34 44.55
N CYS A 18 24.40 15.83 43.31
CA CYS A 18 23.46 15.41 42.29
C CYS A 18 23.78 13.98 41.84
N PRO A 19 22.79 13.08 41.84
CA PRO A 19 22.96 11.74 41.31
C PRO A 19 23.14 11.79 39.78
N VAL A 20 23.59 10.68 39.21
CA VAL A 20 23.62 10.47 37.76
C VAL A 20 22.23 10.73 37.14
N GLY A 21 22.19 11.20 35.90
CA GLY A 21 20.97 11.64 35.21
C GLY A 21 20.54 13.09 35.49
N PHE A 22 21.22 13.77 36.41
CA PHE A 22 20.98 15.17 36.75
C PHE A 22 22.22 16.02 36.48
N ARG A 23 22.00 17.31 36.21
CA ARG A 23 23.04 18.34 36.12
C ARG A 23 22.82 19.41 37.19
N LYS A 24 23.91 20.04 37.60
CA LYS A 24 23.90 21.17 38.54
C LYS A 24 23.46 22.44 37.83
N VAL A 25 22.51 23.15 38.43
CA VAL A 25 22.10 24.49 38.01
C VAL A 25 22.31 25.44 39.18
N LEU A 26 23.12 26.47 38.98
CA LEU A 26 23.35 27.50 40.00
C LEU A 26 22.07 28.32 40.18
N ARG A 27 21.65 28.53 41.43
CA ARG A 27 20.59 29.49 41.74
C ARG A 27 21.16 30.91 41.69
N ARG A 28 20.40 31.82 41.08
CA ARG A 28 20.72 33.25 41.13
C ARG A 28 20.71 33.70 42.60
N ASP A 29 21.69 34.51 42.97
CA ASP A 29 21.83 35.12 44.30
C ASP A 29 22.16 34.15 45.47
N MET A 30 22.63 32.93 45.17
CA MET A 30 23.09 31.96 46.18
C MET A 30 24.60 31.65 46.03
N PRO A 31 25.30 31.25 47.11
CA PRO A 31 26.69 30.80 47.03
C PRO A 31 26.86 29.60 46.09
N VAL A 32 28.04 29.43 45.47
CA VAL A 32 28.34 28.35 44.50
C VAL A 32 28.11 26.93 45.06
N CYS A 33 28.18 26.75 46.39
CA CYS A 33 27.90 25.49 47.06
C CYS A 33 26.40 25.15 47.18
N CYS A 34 25.51 26.08 46.85
CA CYS A 34 24.07 25.93 46.85
C CYS A 34 23.56 25.90 45.40
N PHE A 35 23.28 24.70 44.89
CA PHE A 35 22.82 24.47 43.53
C PHE A 35 21.53 23.68 43.52
N GLU A 36 20.92 23.52 42.35
CA GLU A 36 19.75 22.68 42.14
C GLU A 36 20.08 21.55 41.18
N CYS A 37 19.67 20.33 41.51
CA CYS A 37 19.82 19.18 40.63
C CYS A 37 18.64 19.11 39.67
N VAL A 38 18.88 19.40 38.39
CA VAL A 38 17.87 19.38 37.35
C VAL A 38 18.11 18.17 36.44
N PRO A 39 17.08 17.37 36.10
CA PRO A 39 17.26 16.23 35.21
C PRO A 39 17.76 16.67 33.84
N CYS A 40 18.59 15.84 33.20
CA CYS A 40 19.06 16.11 31.85
C CYS A 40 17.90 16.28 30.85
N PRO A 41 18.03 17.11 29.81
CA PRO A 41 17.01 17.28 28.79
C PRO A 41 16.84 16.01 27.93
N LEU A 42 15.84 16.00 27.04
CA LEU A 42 15.55 14.84 26.18
C LEU A 42 16.72 14.57 25.22
N GLY A 43 17.10 13.29 25.10
CA GLY A 43 18.21 12.87 24.25
C GLY A 43 19.60 13.00 24.88
N GLU A 44 19.69 13.48 26.13
CA GLU A 44 20.95 13.66 26.86
C GLU A 44 20.98 12.84 28.16
N ILE A 45 22.19 12.53 28.61
CA ILE A 45 22.48 11.76 29.82
C ILE A 45 23.53 12.46 30.70
N SER A 46 23.59 12.09 31.97
CA SER A 46 24.69 12.40 32.87
C SER A 46 25.15 11.12 33.54
N ASN A 47 26.34 10.63 33.19
CA ASN A 47 26.88 9.36 33.70
C ASN A 47 27.77 9.54 34.94
N MET A 48 27.99 10.77 35.40
CA MET A 48 28.80 11.11 36.56
C MET A 48 27.95 11.88 37.58
N THR A 49 28.22 11.63 38.87
CA THR A 49 27.67 12.45 39.95
C THR A 49 28.20 13.87 39.84
N ASP A 50 27.38 14.84 40.23
CA ASP A 50 27.78 16.25 40.30
C ASP A 50 28.18 16.91 38.96
N SER A 51 27.70 16.39 37.84
CA SER A 51 27.96 16.96 36.51
C SER A 51 27.39 18.38 36.35
N LEU A 52 28.14 19.25 35.67
CA LEU A 52 27.69 20.60 35.30
C LEU A 52 26.81 20.59 34.04
N ASP A 53 27.15 19.71 33.11
CA ASP A 53 26.50 19.59 31.79
C ASP A 53 26.01 18.15 31.53
N CYS A 54 25.10 18.02 30.59
CA CYS A 54 24.61 16.73 30.09
C CYS A 54 25.24 16.41 28.74
N ILE A 55 25.40 15.13 28.46
CA ILE A 55 26.04 14.60 27.25
C ILE A 55 24.95 14.06 26.33
N LYS A 56 24.91 14.51 25.09
CA LYS A 56 23.96 14.00 24.09
C LYS A 56 24.30 12.57 23.69
N CYS A 57 23.30 11.69 23.65
CA CYS A 57 23.49 10.33 23.18
C CYS A 57 23.87 10.32 21.68
N PRO A 58 24.68 9.33 21.24
CA PRO A 58 24.93 9.06 19.82
C PRO A 58 23.62 8.86 19.03
N TRP A 59 23.68 9.06 17.71
CA TRP A 59 22.50 9.05 16.83
C TRP A 59 21.71 7.74 16.86
N ASP A 60 22.39 6.61 17.08
CA ASP A 60 21.86 5.24 17.15
C ASP A 60 21.36 4.84 18.55
N LYS A 61 21.51 5.73 19.54
CA LYS A 61 21.18 5.46 20.94
C LYS A 61 20.20 6.48 21.53
N TRP A 62 19.56 6.09 22.63
CA TRP A 62 18.60 6.89 23.38
C TRP A 62 18.84 6.77 24.90
N PRO A 63 18.64 7.85 25.67
CA PRO A 63 18.72 7.79 27.13
C PRO A 63 17.76 6.75 27.71
N ASN A 64 18.20 6.03 28.74
CA ASN A 64 17.30 5.25 29.58
C ASN A 64 16.43 6.16 30.46
N ILE A 65 15.46 5.58 31.18
CA ILE A 65 14.54 6.34 32.05
C ILE A 65 15.30 7.16 33.11
N GLN A 66 16.40 6.62 33.65
CA GLN A 66 17.24 7.29 34.65
C GLN A 66 18.19 8.34 34.06
N LYS A 67 18.30 8.43 32.73
CA LYS A 67 19.21 9.35 31.99
C LYS A 67 20.68 9.24 32.39
N ASP A 68 21.12 8.07 32.84
CA ASP A 68 22.52 7.80 33.19
C ASP A 68 23.26 7.05 32.07
N LYS A 69 22.53 6.36 31.17
CA LYS A 69 23.09 5.54 30.10
C LYS A 69 22.33 5.69 28.79
N CYS A 70 23.06 5.53 27.68
CA CYS A 70 22.51 5.47 26.33
C CYS A 70 22.32 4.00 25.88
N HIS A 71 21.09 3.60 25.58
CA HIS A 71 20.76 2.29 24.99
C HIS A 71 20.50 2.39 23.49
N PRO A 72 20.74 1.33 22.70
CA PRO A 72 20.37 1.31 21.28
C PRO A 72 18.89 1.67 21.07
N LYS A 73 18.60 2.54 20.09
CA LYS A 73 17.22 2.86 19.70
C LYS A 73 16.52 1.61 19.13
N SER A 74 15.21 1.52 19.35
CA SER A 74 14.40 0.52 18.66
C SER A 74 14.25 0.88 17.19
N ARG A 75 14.18 -0.14 16.33
CA ARG A 75 13.92 0.00 14.90
C ARG A 75 12.44 -0.29 14.61
N GLU A 76 11.77 0.61 13.92
CA GLU A 76 10.35 0.48 13.56
C GLU A 76 10.21 0.29 12.05
N PHE A 77 9.56 -0.79 11.64
CA PHE A 77 9.18 -1.11 10.27
C PHE A 77 7.94 -2.00 10.30
N LEU A 78 7.25 -2.20 9.16
CA LEU A 78 6.09 -3.09 9.08
C LEU A 78 6.56 -4.55 9.11
N SER A 79 6.58 -5.18 10.28
CA SER A 79 7.13 -6.52 10.52
C SER A 79 6.10 -7.64 10.29
N PHE A 80 6.58 -8.84 9.95
CA PHE A 80 5.77 -10.05 9.88
C PHE A 80 5.30 -10.54 11.26
N GLU A 81 6.06 -10.20 12.30
CA GLU A 81 5.84 -10.70 13.66
C GLU A 81 4.80 -9.88 14.43
N GLU A 82 4.54 -8.64 14.01
CA GLU A 82 3.55 -7.79 14.66
C GLU A 82 2.12 -8.10 14.15
N PRO A 83 1.09 -7.93 15.00
CA PRO A 83 -0.29 -8.29 14.64
C PRO A 83 -0.76 -7.66 13.33
N LEU A 84 -0.43 -6.38 13.11
CA LEU A 84 -0.83 -5.65 11.91
C LEU A 84 -0.26 -6.31 10.64
N GLY A 85 1.05 -6.59 10.59
CA GLY A 85 1.68 -7.20 9.43
C GLY A 85 1.25 -8.65 9.22
N SER A 86 1.13 -9.44 10.29
CA SER A 86 0.64 -10.82 10.21
C SER A 86 -0.79 -10.92 9.67
N THR A 87 -1.69 -10.05 10.13
CA THR A 87 -3.06 -9.97 9.60
C THR A 87 -3.07 -9.60 8.13
N ILE A 88 -2.28 -8.62 7.71
CA ILE A 88 -2.18 -8.20 6.31
C ILE A 88 -1.70 -9.36 5.42
N VAL A 89 -0.64 -10.08 5.82
CA VAL A 89 -0.12 -11.23 5.07
C VAL A 89 -1.21 -12.29 4.90
N THR A 90 -1.87 -12.64 6.00
CA THR A 90 -2.94 -13.64 6.01
C THR A 90 -4.06 -13.24 5.05
N ILE A 91 -4.58 -12.02 5.17
CA ILE A 91 -5.63 -11.51 4.27
C ILE A 91 -5.15 -11.51 2.83
N SER A 92 -3.93 -11.07 2.55
CA SER A 92 -3.40 -10.98 1.18
C SER A 92 -3.31 -12.36 0.52
N VAL A 93 -2.78 -13.36 1.23
CA VAL A 93 -2.65 -14.73 0.74
C VAL A 93 -4.03 -15.35 0.51
N PHE A 94 -4.92 -15.30 1.50
CA PHE A 94 -6.27 -15.86 1.33
C PHE A 94 -7.08 -15.16 0.23
N SER A 95 -6.97 -13.83 0.13
CA SER A 95 -7.67 -13.07 -0.92
C SER A 95 -7.13 -13.41 -2.31
N SER A 96 -5.83 -13.69 -2.47
CA SER A 96 -5.23 -14.08 -3.76
C SER A 96 -5.77 -15.41 -4.31
N LEU A 97 -6.24 -16.31 -3.43
CA LEU A 97 -6.83 -17.60 -3.81
C LEU A 97 -8.21 -17.45 -4.45
N LEU A 98 -8.94 -16.37 -4.15
CA LEU A 98 -10.29 -16.16 -4.66
C LEU A 98 -10.29 -15.92 -6.20
N PRO A 99 -9.50 -15.00 -6.78
CA PRO A 99 -9.40 -14.89 -8.24
C PRO A 99 -8.86 -16.17 -8.90
N LEU A 100 -7.96 -16.91 -8.24
CA LEU A 100 -7.43 -18.17 -8.77
C LEU A 100 -8.48 -19.28 -8.81
N SER A 101 -9.35 -19.38 -7.79
CA SER A 101 -10.45 -20.34 -7.80
C SER A 101 -11.46 -20.00 -8.90
N VAL A 102 -11.80 -18.72 -9.08
CA VAL A 102 -12.63 -18.25 -10.19
C VAL A 102 -11.98 -18.54 -11.55
N PHE A 103 -10.67 -18.37 -11.67
CA PHE A 103 -9.91 -18.74 -12.86
C PHE A 103 -10.02 -20.25 -13.16
N GLY A 104 -9.90 -21.10 -12.14
CA GLY A 104 -10.14 -22.54 -12.26
C GLY A 104 -11.54 -22.87 -12.77
N ILE A 105 -12.58 -22.21 -12.22
CA ILE A 105 -13.97 -22.35 -12.69
C ILE A 105 -14.08 -21.94 -14.17
N PHE A 106 -13.48 -20.82 -14.57
CA PHE A 106 -13.51 -20.36 -15.96
C PHE A 106 -12.86 -21.37 -16.92
N ILE A 107 -11.78 -22.04 -16.52
CA ILE A 107 -11.15 -23.10 -17.32
C ILE A 107 -12.10 -24.30 -17.45
N CYS A 108 -12.68 -24.78 -16.34
CA CYS A 108 -13.59 -25.94 -16.35
C CYS A 108 -14.82 -25.69 -17.21
N TYR A 109 -15.39 -24.48 -17.15
CA TYR A 109 -16.60 -24.09 -17.88
C TYR A 109 -16.31 -23.29 -19.16
N LYS A 110 -15.11 -23.45 -19.75
CA LYS A 110 -14.65 -22.69 -20.92
C LYS A 110 -15.62 -22.75 -22.12
N ASN A 111 -16.32 -23.85 -22.28
CA ASN A 111 -17.25 -24.07 -23.40
C ASN A 111 -18.64 -23.44 -23.18
N THR A 112 -18.92 -22.90 -22.00
CA THR A 112 -20.21 -22.24 -21.73
C THR A 112 -20.33 -20.91 -22.48
N PRO A 113 -21.53 -20.56 -22.96
CA PRO A 113 -21.70 -19.35 -23.78
C PRO A 113 -21.44 -18.06 -22.98
N ILE A 114 -21.64 -18.03 -21.65
CA ILE A 114 -21.24 -16.89 -20.80
C ILE A 114 -19.73 -16.64 -20.89
N VAL A 115 -18.92 -17.69 -20.78
CA VAL A 115 -17.44 -17.58 -20.77
C VAL A 115 -16.92 -17.29 -22.18
N ARG A 116 -17.50 -17.90 -23.21
CA ARG A 116 -17.13 -17.67 -24.61
C ARG A 116 -17.49 -16.27 -25.10
N ALA A 117 -18.62 -15.72 -24.67
CA ALA A 117 -19.02 -14.35 -24.97
C ALA A 117 -18.08 -13.31 -24.32
N ASN A 118 -17.51 -13.65 -23.15
CA ASN A 118 -16.64 -12.78 -22.37
C ASN A 118 -15.14 -13.00 -22.64
N ASN A 119 -14.70 -12.87 -23.90
CA ASN A 119 -13.30 -12.99 -24.37
C ASN A 119 -12.39 -13.74 -23.38
N PHE A 120 -12.50 -15.07 -23.36
CA PHE A 120 -11.95 -15.96 -22.34
C PHE A 120 -10.52 -15.60 -21.92
N SER A 121 -9.63 -15.42 -22.88
CA SER A 121 -8.22 -15.11 -22.66
C SER A 121 -8.01 -13.78 -21.92
N LEU A 122 -8.77 -12.73 -22.24
CA LEU A 122 -8.69 -11.44 -21.54
C LEU A 122 -9.22 -11.55 -20.10
N SER A 123 -10.32 -12.28 -19.91
CA SER A 123 -10.88 -12.55 -18.57
C SER A 123 -9.92 -13.36 -17.69
N CYS A 124 -9.23 -14.35 -18.28
CA CYS A 124 -8.18 -15.12 -17.63
C CYS A 124 -7.01 -14.23 -17.19
N LEU A 125 -6.51 -13.38 -18.08
CA LEU A 125 -5.41 -12.48 -17.79
C LEU A 125 -5.80 -11.46 -16.70
N LEU A 126 -7.04 -10.97 -16.72
CA LEU A 126 -7.59 -10.12 -15.68
C LEU A 126 -7.63 -10.82 -14.30
N LEU A 127 -8.13 -12.07 -14.22
CA LEU A 127 -8.18 -12.84 -12.96
C LEU A 127 -6.79 -13.11 -12.39
N ILE A 128 -5.83 -13.49 -13.24
CA ILE A 128 -4.44 -13.69 -12.84
C ILE A 128 -3.86 -12.37 -12.32
N SER A 129 -4.07 -11.26 -13.03
CA SER A 129 -3.58 -9.95 -12.58
C SER A 129 -4.18 -9.52 -11.24
N MET A 130 -5.46 -9.79 -10.99
CA MET A 130 -6.09 -9.50 -9.68
C MET A 130 -5.52 -10.35 -8.55
N SER A 131 -5.22 -11.64 -8.80
CA SER A 131 -4.52 -12.47 -7.82
C SER A 131 -3.14 -11.90 -7.50
N LEU A 132 -2.40 -11.50 -8.53
CA LEU A 132 -1.09 -10.87 -8.39
C LEU A 132 -1.19 -9.51 -7.66
N CYS A 133 -2.24 -8.69 -7.89
CA CYS A 133 -2.49 -7.46 -7.15
C CYS A 133 -2.55 -7.71 -5.64
N PHE A 134 -3.26 -8.76 -5.19
CA PHE A 134 -3.29 -9.14 -3.79
C PHE A 134 -1.92 -9.54 -3.26
N LEU A 135 -1.12 -10.26 -4.04
CA LEU A 135 0.23 -10.68 -3.63
C LEU A 135 1.24 -9.52 -3.60
N THR A 136 1.01 -8.44 -4.35
CA THR A 136 1.91 -7.27 -4.35
C THR A 136 2.04 -6.62 -2.97
N SER A 137 1.03 -6.73 -2.11
CA SER A 137 1.09 -6.22 -0.73
C SER A 137 2.23 -6.85 0.08
N LEU A 138 2.59 -8.10 -0.20
CA LEU A 138 3.66 -8.82 0.51
C LEU A 138 5.03 -8.19 0.29
N ALA A 139 5.23 -7.50 -0.84
CA ALA A 139 6.47 -6.78 -1.14
C ALA A 139 6.69 -5.57 -0.20
N PHE A 140 5.64 -5.09 0.46
CA PHE A 140 5.69 -3.96 1.40
C PHE A 140 6.00 -4.37 2.85
N ILE A 141 6.07 -5.67 3.13
CA ILE A 141 6.18 -6.21 4.50
C ILE A 141 7.59 -6.79 4.76
N GLY A 142 8.05 -6.57 5.99
CA GLY A 142 9.34 -7.03 6.50
C GLY A 142 10.42 -5.96 6.43
N TYR A 143 11.65 -6.38 6.77
CA TYR A 143 12.79 -5.47 6.80
C TYR A 143 13.08 -4.90 5.40
N PRO A 144 13.22 -3.57 5.25
CA PRO A 144 13.45 -2.91 3.96
C PRO A 144 14.89 -3.16 3.49
N GLN A 145 15.03 -4.17 2.65
CA GLN A 145 16.28 -4.46 1.93
C GLN A 145 16.31 -3.67 0.62
N ALA A 146 17.51 -3.34 0.12
CA ALA A 146 17.68 -2.60 -1.14
C ALA A 146 16.88 -3.21 -2.31
N GLN A 147 16.92 -4.54 -2.46
CA GLN A 147 16.16 -5.24 -3.49
C GLN A 147 14.64 -5.09 -3.34
N LYS A 148 14.14 -5.15 -2.10
CA LYS A 148 12.70 -4.98 -1.83
C LYS A 148 12.24 -3.56 -2.11
N CYS A 149 13.00 -2.56 -1.67
CA CYS A 149 12.71 -1.15 -1.95
C CYS A 149 12.62 -0.89 -3.45
N LEU A 150 13.56 -1.43 -4.23
CA LEU A 150 13.60 -1.27 -5.68
C LEU A 150 12.36 -1.88 -6.38
N LEU A 151 12.00 -3.11 -6.00
CA LEU A 151 11.00 -3.89 -6.72
C LEU A 151 9.56 -3.61 -6.28
N ARG A 152 9.35 -3.17 -5.05
CA ARG A 152 8.02 -3.01 -4.44
C ARG A 152 7.09 -2.12 -5.26
N GLN A 153 7.49 -0.87 -5.51
CA GLN A 153 6.66 0.08 -6.24
C GLN A 153 6.51 -0.26 -7.73
N VAL A 154 7.57 -0.79 -8.35
CA VAL A 154 7.53 -1.21 -9.75
C VAL A 154 6.60 -2.40 -9.95
N THR A 155 6.67 -3.39 -9.07
CA THR A 155 5.80 -4.57 -9.09
C THR A 155 4.34 -4.15 -8.89
N PHE A 156 4.08 -3.29 -7.89
CA PHE A 156 2.77 -2.71 -7.66
C PHE A 156 2.24 -1.97 -8.91
N GLY A 157 2.97 -0.98 -9.41
CA GLY A 157 2.53 -0.13 -10.51
C GLY A 157 2.31 -0.89 -11.82
N THR A 158 3.16 -1.86 -12.14
CA THR A 158 3.06 -2.65 -13.38
C THR A 158 1.89 -3.64 -13.33
N ILE A 159 1.70 -4.36 -12.23
CA ILE A 159 0.61 -5.33 -12.07
C ILE A 159 -0.74 -4.63 -12.03
N PHE A 160 -0.86 -3.51 -11.31
CA PHE A 160 -2.09 -2.73 -11.30
C PHE A 160 -2.41 -2.14 -12.68
N THR A 161 -1.41 -1.67 -13.41
CA THR A 161 -1.60 -1.20 -14.79
C THR A 161 -2.08 -2.33 -15.70
N LEU A 162 -1.52 -3.53 -15.58
CA LEU A 162 -1.99 -4.70 -16.32
C LEU A 162 -3.47 -5.00 -16.01
N CYS A 163 -3.84 -4.99 -14.72
CA CYS A 163 -5.23 -5.21 -14.31
C CYS A 163 -6.18 -4.14 -14.87
N VAL A 164 -5.88 -2.86 -14.68
CA VAL A 164 -6.74 -1.75 -15.11
C VAL A 164 -6.81 -1.66 -16.64
N SER A 165 -5.71 -1.90 -17.35
CA SER A 165 -5.70 -1.92 -18.82
C SER A 165 -6.56 -3.05 -19.40
N CYS A 166 -6.66 -4.21 -18.71
CA CYS A 166 -7.57 -5.28 -19.11
C CYS A 166 -9.03 -4.90 -18.92
N ILE A 167 -9.36 -4.19 -17.83
CA ILE A 167 -10.71 -3.66 -17.62
C ILE A 167 -11.04 -2.64 -18.71
N LEU A 168 -10.11 -1.72 -19.00
CA LEU A 168 -10.27 -0.73 -20.07
C LEU A 168 -10.46 -1.39 -21.43
N ALA A 169 -9.61 -2.35 -21.79
CA ALA A 169 -9.73 -3.09 -23.04
C ALA A 169 -11.08 -3.80 -23.14
N LYS A 170 -11.53 -4.42 -22.06
CA LYS A 170 -12.82 -5.10 -21.99
C LYS A 170 -14.00 -4.14 -22.20
N THR A 171 -14.04 -3.02 -21.49
CA THR A 171 -15.12 -2.03 -21.61
C THR A 171 -15.10 -1.34 -22.96
N PHE A 172 -13.91 -1.03 -23.48
CA PHE A 172 -13.74 -0.45 -24.80
C PHE A 172 -14.31 -1.37 -25.89
N MET A 173 -14.04 -2.67 -25.85
CA MET A 173 -14.61 -3.62 -26.81
C MET A 173 -16.14 -3.66 -26.78
N VAL A 174 -16.76 -3.53 -25.59
CA VAL A 174 -18.23 -3.50 -25.47
C VAL A 174 -18.81 -2.27 -26.17
N VAL A 175 -18.23 -1.09 -25.92
CA VAL A 175 -18.64 0.16 -26.59
C VAL A 175 -18.43 0.06 -28.11
N PHE A 176 -17.29 -0.49 -28.51
CA PHE A 176 -16.92 -0.62 -29.90
C PHE A 176 -17.82 -1.59 -30.67
N ALA A 177 -18.17 -2.74 -30.08
CA ALA A 177 -19.08 -3.71 -30.66
C ALA A 177 -20.46 -3.08 -30.97
N PHE A 178 -20.98 -2.26 -30.07
CA PHE A 178 -22.25 -1.54 -30.28
C PHE A 178 -22.16 -0.44 -31.35
N MET A 179 -21.03 0.28 -31.43
CA MET A 179 -20.81 1.25 -32.51
C MET A 179 -20.64 0.57 -33.87
N ALA A 180 -20.04 -0.61 -33.92
CA ALA A 180 -19.85 -1.38 -35.15
C ALA A 180 -21.17 -1.94 -35.71
N THR A 181 -22.19 -2.16 -34.88
CA THR A 181 -23.53 -2.59 -35.33
C THR A 181 -24.36 -1.46 -35.96
N LYS A 182 -23.93 -0.20 -35.89
CA LYS A 182 -24.61 0.90 -36.60
C LYS A 182 -24.38 0.77 -38.12
N PRO A 183 -25.45 0.83 -38.94
CA PRO A 183 -25.32 0.70 -40.40
C PRO A 183 -24.44 1.82 -40.97
N GLY A 184 -23.49 1.47 -41.85
CA GLY A 184 -22.58 2.40 -42.52
C GLY A 184 -21.21 2.63 -41.85
N SER A 185 -20.90 1.98 -40.71
CA SER A 185 -19.61 2.22 -40.04
C SER A 185 -18.43 1.45 -40.66
N ARG A 186 -17.33 2.16 -40.98
CA ARG A 186 -16.02 1.55 -41.35
C ARG A 186 -15.34 0.83 -40.17
N LEU A 187 -15.94 0.90 -38.99
CA LEU A 187 -15.40 0.42 -37.72
C LEU A 187 -15.47 -1.11 -37.58
N ARG A 188 -16.21 -1.82 -38.45
CA ARG A 188 -16.37 -3.29 -38.39
C ARG A 188 -15.05 -4.07 -38.41
N GLN A 189 -14.00 -3.55 -39.05
CA GLN A 189 -12.66 -4.18 -39.09
C GLN A 189 -11.93 -4.17 -37.73
N TRP A 190 -12.27 -3.25 -36.85
CA TRP A 190 -11.63 -3.05 -35.53
C TRP A 190 -12.38 -3.75 -34.39
N ALA A 191 -13.49 -4.45 -34.67
CA ALA A 191 -14.21 -5.27 -33.69
C ALA A 191 -13.48 -6.59 -33.37
N SER A 192 -12.20 -6.70 -33.72
CA SER A 192 -11.38 -7.89 -33.52
C SER A 192 -10.87 -7.97 -32.08
N PRO A 193 -10.84 -9.17 -31.46
CA PRO A 193 -10.19 -9.39 -30.15
C PRO A 193 -8.73 -8.93 -30.09
N ARG A 194 -8.06 -8.78 -31.25
CA ARG A 194 -6.69 -8.26 -31.35
C ARG A 194 -6.55 -6.85 -30.78
N VAL A 195 -7.58 -6.00 -30.93
CA VAL A 195 -7.55 -4.61 -30.44
C VAL A 195 -7.45 -4.56 -28.91
N SER A 196 -8.11 -5.48 -28.20
CA SER A 196 -7.99 -5.58 -26.74
C SER A 196 -6.55 -5.80 -26.29
N TYR A 197 -5.83 -6.70 -26.95
CA TYR A 197 -4.44 -6.99 -26.60
C TYR A 197 -3.51 -5.82 -26.92
N ILE A 198 -3.76 -5.10 -28.02
CA ILE A 198 -3.00 -3.90 -28.36
C ILE A 198 -3.16 -2.83 -27.26
N ILE A 199 -4.39 -2.62 -26.76
CA ILE A 199 -4.65 -1.67 -25.66
C ILE A 199 -3.88 -2.07 -24.41
N VAL A 200 -3.95 -3.36 -24.01
CA VAL A 200 -3.25 -3.87 -22.83
C VAL A 200 -1.74 -3.73 -22.97
N VAL A 201 -1.17 -4.19 -24.09
CA VAL A 201 0.28 -4.15 -24.34
C VAL A 201 0.78 -2.71 -24.37
N LEU A 202 0.09 -1.79 -25.05
CA LEU A 202 0.49 -0.39 -25.12
C LEU A 202 0.47 0.28 -23.74
N ALA A 203 -0.60 0.06 -22.97
CA ALA A 203 -0.71 0.64 -21.63
C ALA A 203 0.35 0.10 -20.67
N SER A 204 0.53 -1.23 -20.63
CA SER A 204 1.56 -1.87 -19.82
C SER A 204 2.98 -1.47 -20.25
N PHE A 205 3.24 -1.33 -21.54
CA PHE A 205 4.53 -0.89 -22.06
C PHE A 205 4.88 0.52 -21.62
N LEU A 206 3.94 1.47 -21.68
CA LEU A 206 4.15 2.83 -21.21
C LEU A 206 4.50 2.86 -19.71
N GLN A 207 3.79 2.07 -18.89
CA GLN A 207 4.11 1.97 -17.46
C GLN A 207 5.49 1.35 -17.21
N LEU A 208 5.87 0.31 -17.98
CA LEU A 208 7.18 -0.29 -17.87
C LEU A 208 8.29 0.72 -18.18
N VAL A 209 8.13 1.53 -19.23
CA VAL A 209 9.08 2.61 -19.56
C VAL A 209 9.19 3.62 -18.43
N LEU A 210 8.05 4.05 -17.85
CA LEU A 210 8.05 4.95 -16.69
C LEU A 210 8.81 4.33 -15.50
N CYS A 211 8.52 3.08 -15.13
CA CYS A 211 9.21 2.40 -14.05
C CYS A 211 10.72 2.21 -14.30
N ILE A 212 11.12 1.84 -15.52
CA ILE A 212 12.54 1.67 -15.88
C ILE A 212 13.27 3.01 -15.82
N SER A 213 12.66 4.09 -16.33
CA SER A 213 13.23 5.43 -16.25
C SER A 213 13.40 5.89 -14.80
N TRP A 214 12.42 5.61 -13.94
CA TRP A 214 12.48 5.93 -12.52
C TRP A 214 13.63 5.18 -11.84
N ILE A 215 13.72 3.86 -11.99
CA ILE A 215 14.83 3.07 -11.43
C ILE A 215 16.19 3.56 -11.93
N SER A 216 16.29 3.92 -13.21
CA SER A 216 17.57 4.29 -13.82
C SER A 216 18.08 5.67 -13.36
N LEU A 217 17.16 6.61 -13.10
CA LEU A 217 17.51 7.99 -12.75
C LEU A 217 17.55 8.24 -11.24
N ALA A 218 16.64 7.63 -10.49
CA ALA A 218 16.47 7.86 -9.05
C ALA A 218 15.90 6.59 -8.39
N PRO A 219 16.71 5.52 -8.24
CA PRO A 219 16.25 4.26 -7.68
C PRO A 219 15.85 4.41 -6.21
N PRO A 220 14.76 3.75 -5.77
CA PRO A 220 14.43 3.66 -4.35
C PRO A 220 15.52 2.95 -3.53
N PHE A 221 15.78 3.44 -2.32
CA PHE A 221 16.82 2.91 -1.43
C PHE A 221 16.35 2.88 0.03
N PRO A 222 16.90 1.98 0.88
CA PRO A 222 16.56 1.93 2.29
C PRO A 222 17.16 3.12 3.04
N GLU A 223 16.38 3.75 3.92
CA GLU A 223 16.79 4.92 4.70
C GLU A 223 16.35 4.77 6.17
N ASP A 224 17.24 5.19 7.08
CA ASP A 224 17.00 5.25 8.52
C ASP A 224 16.53 6.67 8.90
N ASN A 225 15.24 6.84 9.09
CA ASN A 225 14.65 8.11 9.51
C ASN A 225 14.68 8.24 11.04
N ILE A 226 15.54 9.15 11.51
CA ILE A 226 15.78 9.44 12.93
C ILE A 226 15.08 10.71 13.43
N GLN A 227 14.43 11.47 12.53
CA GLN A 227 13.89 12.80 12.84
C GLN A 227 12.40 12.76 13.21
N THR A 228 11.62 11.83 12.64
CA THR A 228 10.17 11.80 12.80
C THR A 228 9.71 11.40 14.20
N LYS A 229 10.41 10.47 14.87
CA LYS A 229 10.06 10.00 16.23
C LYS A 229 11.29 10.01 17.15
N PRO A 230 11.31 10.82 18.22
CA PRO A 230 12.39 10.80 19.20
C PRO A 230 12.54 9.42 19.85
N GLY A 231 13.76 8.90 19.91
CA GLY A 231 14.07 7.61 20.54
C GLY A 231 13.79 6.36 19.70
N ILE A 232 13.29 6.51 18.47
CA ILE A 232 13.02 5.40 17.54
C ILE A 232 13.73 5.68 16.22
N ILE A 233 14.23 4.63 15.56
CA ILE A 233 14.72 4.67 14.19
C ILE A 233 13.65 4.06 13.30
N ILE A 234 13.03 4.85 12.43
CA ILE A 234 12.09 4.33 11.43
C ILE A 234 12.91 3.84 10.24
N VAL A 235 12.82 2.56 9.92
CA VAL A 235 13.53 1.99 8.76
C VAL A 235 12.53 1.89 7.62
N GLU A 236 12.71 2.70 6.58
CA GLU A 236 11.77 2.81 5.46
C GLU A 236 12.49 2.76 4.11
N CYS A 237 11.72 2.66 3.02
CA CYS A 237 12.25 2.80 1.67
C CYS A 237 11.99 4.23 1.21
N ASN A 238 13.07 5.00 1.01
CA ASN A 238 12.98 6.27 0.32
C ASN A 238 12.77 5.98 -1.18
N GLU A 239 11.80 6.67 -1.78
CA GLU A 239 11.41 6.47 -3.18
C GLU A 239 12.42 7.07 -4.18
N GLY A 240 13.45 7.78 -3.70
CA GLY A 240 14.51 8.42 -4.48
C GLY A 240 14.04 9.69 -5.20
N SER A 241 12.92 9.60 -5.92
CA SER A 241 12.25 10.73 -6.57
C SER A 241 10.76 10.70 -6.28
N SER A 242 10.29 11.62 -5.43
CA SER A 242 8.86 11.79 -5.17
C SER A 242 8.09 12.12 -6.46
N THR A 243 8.67 12.90 -7.36
CA THR A 243 8.05 13.22 -8.66
C THR A 243 7.82 11.96 -9.48
N ALA A 244 8.81 11.06 -9.57
CA ALA A 244 8.67 9.84 -10.35
C ALA A 244 7.61 8.89 -9.76
N PHE A 245 7.56 8.77 -8.43
CA PHE A 245 6.50 8.04 -7.73
C PHE A 245 5.10 8.60 -8.06
N TRP A 246 4.90 9.91 -7.95
CA TRP A 246 3.63 10.56 -8.27
C TRP A 246 3.30 10.49 -9.76
N CYS A 247 4.28 10.51 -10.66
CA CYS A 247 4.06 10.29 -12.08
C CYS A 247 3.58 8.86 -12.37
N MET A 248 4.18 7.85 -11.75
CA MET A 248 3.78 6.45 -11.86
C MET A 248 2.34 6.23 -11.36
N LEU A 249 2.01 6.76 -10.18
CA LEU A 249 0.64 6.73 -9.64
C LEU A 249 -0.34 7.54 -10.49
N GLY A 250 0.08 8.71 -10.98
CA GLY A 250 -0.72 9.57 -11.84
C GLY A 250 -1.09 8.90 -13.15
N TYR A 251 -0.17 8.15 -13.77
CA TYR A 251 -0.46 7.34 -14.96
C TYR A 251 -1.52 6.27 -14.66
N LEU A 252 -1.36 5.53 -13.56
CA LEU A 252 -2.34 4.53 -13.14
C LEU A 252 -3.71 5.16 -12.88
N GLY A 253 -3.75 6.32 -12.22
CA GLY A 253 -4.97 7.09 -11.96
C GLY A 253 -5.63 7.60 -13.25
N LEU A 254 -4.85 8.06 -14.22
CA LEU A 254 -5.34 8.46 -15.54
C LEU A 254 -5.96 7.28 -16.27
N LEU A 255 -5.28 6.14 -16.30
CA LEU A 255 -5.77 4.91 -16.93
C LEU A 255 -7.08 4.44 -16.27
N ALA A 256 -7.15 4.48 -14.94
CA ALA A 256 -8.35 4.14 -14.18
C ALA A 256 -9.50 5.12 -14.45
N THR A 257 -9.21 6.42 -14.59
CA THR A 257 -10.20 7.45 -14.92
C THR A 257 -10.76 7.26 -16.33
N ILE A 258 -9.91 6.99 -17.32
CA ILE A 258 -10.35 6.68 -18.69
C ILE A 258 -11.23 5.41 -18.68
N SER A 259 -10.79 4.38 -17.97
CA SER A 259 -11.57 3.14 -17.81
C SER A 259 -12.93 3.39 -17.17
N PHE A 260 -13.00 4.21 -16.13
CA PHE A 260 -14.26 4.63 -15.51
C PHE A 260 -15.17 5.37 -16.50
N ILE A 261 -14.65 6.34 -17.27
CA ILE A 261 -15.44 7.08 -18.26
C ILE A 261 -16.02 6.13 -19.32
N VAL A 262 -15.20 5.23 -19.87
CA VAL A 262 -15.63 4.25 -20.87
C VAL A 262 -16.68 3.30 -20.28
N ALA A 263 -16.48 2.79 -19.06
CA ALA A 263 -17.45 1.96 -18.37
C ALA A 263 -18.77 2.71 -18.12
N PHE A 264 -18.68 3.97 -17.69
CA PHE A 264 -19.83 4.81 -17.39
C PHE A 264 -20.70 5.03 -18.62
N LEU A 265 -20.09 5.24 -19.80
CA LEU A 265 -20.76 5.34 -21.09
C LEU A 265 -21.40 4.00 -21.50
N ALA A 266 -20.69 2.89 -21.28
CA ALA A 266 -21.16 1.55 -21.62
C ALA A 266 -22.42 1.12 -20.84
N ARG A 267 -22.69 1.68 -19.65
CA ARG A 267 -23.90 1.35 -18.84
C ARG A 267 -25.23 1.61 -19.53
N ARG A 268 -25.26 2.51 -20.52
CA ARG A 268 -26.47 2.82 -21.28
C ARG A 268 -26.74 1.81 -22.39
N LEU A 269 -25.77 0.93 -22.69
CA LEU A 269 -25.91 -0.08 -23.72
C LEU A 269 -26.77 -1.24 -23.21
N PRO A 270 -27.66 -1.81 -24.04
CA PRO A 270 -28.40 -3.02 -23.74
C PRO A 270 -27.43 -4.20 -23.73
N ASP A 271 -26.73 -4.38 -22.61
CA ASP A 271 -25.81 -5.49 -22.39
C ASP A 271 -26.51 -6.63 -21.66
N SER A 272 -26.13 -7.86 -21.99
CA SER A 272 -26.79 -9.12 -21.63
C SER A 272 -27.03 -9.33 -20.12
N PHE A 273 -26.26 -8.68 -19.23
CA PHE A 273 -26.31 -8.96 -17.78
C PHE A 273 -26.00 -7.77 -16.83
N ASN A 274 -26.36 -6.53 -17.17
CA ASN A 274 -25.98 -5.33 -16.38
C ASN A 274 -24.44 -5.23 -16.13
N GLU A 275 -23.62 -5.93 -16.93
CA GLU A 275 -22.19 -6.11 -16.68
C GLU A 275 -21.44 -4.77 -16.63
N ALA A 276 -21.74 -3.86 -17.57
CA ALA A 276 -21.18 -2.52 -17.58
C ALA A 276 -21.47 -1.70 -16.29
N LYS A 277 -22.59 -1.96 -15.60
CA LYS A 277 -22.93 -1.30 -14.32
C LYS A 277 -22.00 -1.74 -13.21
N PHE A 278 -21.77 -3.05 -13.10
CA PHE A 278 -20.84 -3.61 -12.13
C PHE A 278 -19.41 -3.14 -12.38
N ILE A 279 -18.97 -3.09 -13.64
CA ILE A 279 -17.64 -2.55 -13.98
C ILE A 279 -17.54 -1.08 -13.58
N THR A 280 -18.55 -0.26 -13.86
CA THR A 280 -18.53 1.17 -13.48
C THR A 280 -18.45 1.35 -11.97
N PHE A 281 -19.26 0.61 -11.20
CA PHE A 281 -19.23 0.67 -9.74
C PHE A 281 -17.86 0.23 -9.19
N SER A 282 -17.27 -0.82 -9.77
CA SER A 282 -15.94 -1.29 -9.39
C SER A 282 -14.84 -0.25 -9.67
N MET A 283 -14.87 0.42 -10.82
CA MET A 283 -13.90 1.45 -11.18
C MET A 283 -14.08 2.73 -10.34
N LEU A 284 -15.32 3.09 -10.00
CA LEU A 284 -15.58 4.20 -9.09
C LEU A 284 -15.02 3.92 -7.68
N ALA A 285 -15.30 2.73 -7.14
CA ALA A 285 -14.76 2.31 -5.85
C ALA A 285 -13.23 2.25 -5.86
N PHE A 286 -12.63 1.71 -6.93
CA PHE A 286 -11.18 1.72 -7.12
C PHE A 286 -10.61 3.14 -7.04
N LEU A 287 -11.16 4.08 -7.81
CA LEU A 287 -10.72 5.48 -7.82
C LEU A 287 -10.91 6.15 -6.45
N SER A 288 -12.03 5.92 -5.76
CA SER A 288 -12.28 6.52 -4.46
C SER A 288 -11.29 6.05 -3.40
N VAL A 289 -10.90 4.77 -3.42
CA VAL A 289 -9.86 4.24 -2.52
C VAL A 289 -8.53 4.95 -2.74
N TRP A 290 -8.08 5.08 -3.99
CA TRP A 290 -6.81 5.74 -4.31
C TRP A 290 -6.83 7.24 -4.02
N VAL A 291 -7.95 7.93 -4.26
CA VAL A 291 -8.10 9.35 -3.87
C VAL A 291 -8.03 9.50 -2.35
N SER A 292 -8.61 8.57 -1.59
CA SER A 292 -8.59 8.60 -0.11
C SER A 292 -7.22 8.26 0.48
N TYR A 293 -6.43 7.44 -0.23
CA TYR A 293 -5.06 7.13 0.15
C TYR A 293 -4.16 8.37 0.16
N ILE A 294 -4.31 9.29 -0.79
CA ILE A 294 -3.47 10.51 -0.89
C ILE A 294 -3.42 11.29 0.43
N PRO A 295 -4.54 11.81 0.99
CA PRO A 295 -4.50 12.54 2.25
C PRO A 295 -4.12 11.65 3.45
N ALA A 296 -4.50 10.37 3.44
CA ALA A 296 -4.15 9.44 4.52
C ALA A 296 -2.64 9.14 4.59
N SER A 297 -1.97 9.08 3.44
CA SER A 297 -0.53 8.88 3.34
C SER A 297 0.26 10.08 3.86
N LEU A 298 -0.28 11.30 3.68
CA LEU A 298 0.31 12.55 4.16
C LEU A 298 0.10 12.79 5.65
N SER A 299 -0.97 12.23 6.24
CA SER A 299 -1.26 12.36 7.67
C SER A 299 -0.61 11.28 8.54
N SER A 300 -0.12 10.20 7.92
CA SER A 300 0.51 9.07 8.61
C SER A 300 2.03 9.16 8.53
N SER A 301 2.74 8.42 9.39
CA SER A 301 4.21 8.37 9.35
C SER A 301 4.76 6.98 9.65
N GLY A 302 5.92 6.69 9.07
CA GLY A 302 6.63 5.41 9.23
C GLY A 302 5.80 4.23 8.75
N LYS A 303 5.77 3.15 9.55
CA LYS A 303 5.09 1.89 9.17
C LYS A 303 3.61 2.03 8.84
N TYR A 304 2.93 3.04 9.39
CA TYR A 304 1.51 3.28 9.12
C TYR A 304 1.26 3.81 7.70
N THR A 305 2.16 4.63 7.15
CA THR A 305 2.06 5.10 5.75
C THR A 305 2.11 3.93 4.78
N VAL A 306 3.03 2.98 5.02
CA VAL A 306 3.15 1.73 4.25
C VAL A 306 1.89 0.87 4.41
N ALA A 307 1.36 0.75 5.64
CA ALA A 307 0.13 0.00 5.88
C ALA A 307 -1.08 0.60 5.14
N MET A 308 -1.21 1.93 5.08
CA MET A 308 -2.29 2.61 4.35
C MET A 308 -2.25 2.31 2.84
N GLU A 309 -1.05 2.23 2.26
CA GLU A 309 -0.88 1.83 0.85
C GLU A 309 -1.31 0.39 0.62
N VAL A 310 -0.92 -0.52 1.52
CA VAL A 310 -1.35 -1.92 1.46
C VAL A 310 -2.87 -2.05 1.61
N PHE A 311 -3.50 -1.29 2.51
CA PHE A 311 -4.95 -1.27 2.63
C PHE A 311 -5.63 -0.75 1.35
N ALA A 312 -5.05 0.26 0.68
CA ALA A 312 -5.55 0.74 -0.60
C ALA A 312 -5.45 -0.32 -1.71
N ILE A 313 -4.32 -1.04 -1.78
CA ILE A 313 -4.09 -2.18 -2.70
C ILE A 313 -5.15 -3.27 -2.47
N LEU A 314 -5.32 -3.72 -1.23
CA LEU A 314 -6.26 -4.80 -0.90
C LEU A 314 -7.71 -4.38 -1.17
N SER A 315 -8.13 -3.22 -0.66
CA SER A 315 -9.51 -2.74 -0.78
C SER A 315 -9.91 -2.50 -2.23
N SER A 316 -9.04 -1.85 -3.01
CA SER A 316 -9.30 -1.60 -4.43
C SER A 316 -9.38 -2.91 -5.23
N THR A 317 -8.54 -3.91 -4.94
CA THR A 317 -8.60 -5.22 -5.59
C THR A 317 -9.86 -5.99 -5.20
N TRP A 318 -10.27 -5.97 -3.93
CA TRP A 318 -11.53 -6.56 -3.47
C TRP A 318 -12.75 -5.96 -4.18
N ALA A 319 -12.77 -4.62 -4.35
CA ALA A 319 -13.84 -3.94 -5.07
C ALA A 319 -13.96 -4.45 -6.52
N LEU A 320 -12.83 -4.68 -7.20
CA LEU A 320 -12.82 -5.24 -8.55
C LEU A 320 -13.33 -6.69 -8.58
N VAL A 321 -12.84 -7.56 -7.69
CA VAL A 321 -13.21 -8.98 -7.65
C VAL A 321 -14.69 -9.18 -7.34
N ILE A 322 -15.19 -8.56 -6.27
CA ILE A 322 -16.59 -8.70 -5.83
C ILE A 322 -17.53 -8.23 -6.93
N CYS A 323 -17.30 -7.03 -7.48
CA CYS A 323 -18.24 -6.44 -8.42
C CYS A 323 -18.21 -7.14 -9.78
N MET A 324 -17.03 -7.51 -10.30
CA MET A 324 -16.91 -8.04 -11.65
C MET A 324 -17.16 -9.54 -11.76
N PHE A 325 -16.78 -10.32 -10.74
CA PHE A 325 -16.76 -11.78 -10.84
C PHE A 325 -17.77 -12.49 -9.93
N ALA A 326 -18.18 -11.91 -8.80
CA ALA A 326 -19.19 -12.56 -7.95
C ALA A 326 -20.53 -12.79 -8.69
N PRO A 327 -21.08 -11.83 -9.47
CA PRO A 327 -22.30 -12.07 -10.24
C PRO A 327 -22.14 -13.19 -11.28
N LYS A 328 -20.95 -13.28 -11.91
CA LYS A 328 -20.67 -14.28 -12.94
C LYS A 328 -20.55 -15.68 -12.35
N CYS A 329 -19.84 -15.82 -11.23
CA CYS A 329 -19.69 -17.09 -10.53
C CYS A 329 -21.03 -17.57 -9.98
N PHE A 330 -21.86 -16.66 -9.46
CA PHE A 330 -23.20 -16.97 -9.00
C PHE A 330 -24.06 -17.57 -10.12
N ILE A 331 -24.05 -16.95 -11.31
CA ILE A 331 -24.82 -17.47 -12.45
C ILE A 331 -24.28 -18.82 -12.92
N ILE A 332 -22.95 -18.97 -13.04
CA ILE A 332 -22.33 -20.22 -13.52
C ILE A 332 -22.64 -21.41 -12.59
N LEU A 333 -22.58 -21.20 -11.27
CA LEU A 333 -22.72 -22.29 -10.28
C LEU A 333 -24.17 -22.54 -9.86
N PHE A 334 -24.96 -21.49 -9.63
CA PHE A 334 -26.28 -21.61 -9.00
C PHE A 334 -27.45 -21.37 -9.95
N ARG A 335 -27.22 -20.75 -11.13
CA ARG A 335 -28.26 -20.45 -12.12
C ARG A 335 -27.86 -20.83 -13.54
N PRO A 336 -27.54 -22.12 -13.80
CA PRO A 336 -27.15 -22.59 -15.13
C PRO A 336 -28.28 -22.43 -16.17
N ASP A 337 -29.54 -22.30 -15.72
CA ASP A 337 -30.72 -21.99 -16.55
C ASP A 337 -30.55 -20.68 -17.35
N MET A 338 -29.84 -19.70 -16.78
CA MET A 338 -29.56 -18.42 -17.43
C MET A 338 -28.31 -18.44 -18.33
N ASN A 339 -27.61 -19.57 -18.41
CA ASN A 339 -26.42 -19.78 -19.25
C ASN A 339 -26.76 -20.31 -20.65
N SER A 340 -28.00 -20.12 -21.12
CA SER A 340 -28.41 -20.46 -22.49
C SER A 340 -28.13 -19.30 -23.45
N LYS A 341 -27.80 -19.58 -24.71
CA LYS A 341 -27.59 -18.55 -25.75
C LYS A 341 -28.82 -17.64 -25.91
N GLU A 342 -30.01 -18.19 -25.71
CA GLU A 342 -31.29 -17.49 -25.84
C GLU A 342 -31.52 -16.43 -24.75
N HIS A 343 -31.00 -16.63 -23.54
CA HIS A 343 -31.05 -15.62 -22.48
C HIS A 343 -29.95 -14.56 -22.64
N LEU A 344 -28.77 -14.94 -23.14
CA LEU A 344 -27.65 -14.02 -23.42
C LEU A 344 -27.92 -13.04 -24.56
N MET A 345 -28.66 -13.47 -25.60
CA MET A 345 -28.98 -12.61 -26.75
C MET A 345 -30.18 -11.68 -26.49
N GLY A 346 -30.79 -11.76 -25.31
CA GLY A 346 -32.11 -11.19 -25.04
C GLY A 346 -33.17 -11.94 -25.84
N LYS A 347 -34.36 -12.14 -25.26
CA LYS A 347 -35.51 -12.56 -26.07
C LYS A 347 -35.74 -11.52 -27.16
N SER A 348 -35.24 -11.75 -28.37
CA SER A 348 -35.88 -11.24 -29.59
C SER A 348 -37.21 -11.99 -29.70
N LYS A 349 -38.19 -11.55 -28.92
CA LYS A 349 -39.58 -11.80 -29.25
C LYS A 349 -39.80 -11.10 -30.59
N ILE A 350 -39.83 -11.91 -31.64
CA ILE A 350 -40.48 -11.59 -32.92
C ILE A 350 -41.92 -11.16 -32.61
#